data_AF-A0A529NWB1-F1
#
_entry.id   AF-A0A529NWB1-F1
#
_cell.length_a   1.000
_cell.length_b   1.000
_cell.length_c   1.000
_cell.angle_alpha   90.00
_cell.angle_beta   90.00
_cell.angle_gamma   90.00
#
_symmetry.space_group_name_H-M   'P 1'
#
loop_
_entity.id
_entity.type
_entity.pdbx_description
1 polymer ?
#
loop_
_entity_poly.entity_id
_entity_poly.type
_entity_poly.pdbx_seq_one_letter_code
_entity_poly.pdbx_strand_id
1 'polypeptide(L)'
;RTFDPSGKINAAATGRGMTLNANYGRSLKTIGEEHRFLDAVEMRELTGSSYYLGGLYTPGTVMIQPADYIRGFAAGLASKVDMFERSPVLKLERLGRTWKAFSRNGTVTAPKVILGVNGHIDDFGYFRGRLMHIFTYASMTAPFTSKSTGKDRWALLPADPMGATVRKISSDGSSRIVIRTRFTYDWAVQVSEKRLAGIAAEQRASLDARFPDLKDVPFEYVWAGRLCLSRNHVPAFGEIEEGLYS
;
A
#
# COMPACT_ATOMS: atom_id res chain seq x y z
N ARG A 1 13.24 7.81 7.94
CA ARG A 1 13.74 8.10 6.57
C ARG A 1 12.59 7.91 5.59
N THR A 2 12.37 8.86 4.69
CA THR A 2 11.31 8.82 3.68
C THR A 2 11.56 7.72 2.66
N PHE A 3 12.80 7.61 2.18
CA PHE A 3 13.28 6.55 1.28
C PHE A 3 14.30 5.68 2.01
N ASP A 4 14.14 4.37 1.88
CA ASP A 4 15.00 3.35 2.45
C ASP A 4 15.36 2.35 1.33
N PRO A 5 16.58 2.40 0.76
CA PRO A 5 17.00 1.53 -0.35
C PRO A 5 17.32 0.11 0.13
N SER A 6 16.39 -0.48 0.87
CA SER A 6 16.52 -1.79 1.50
C SER A 6 16.34 -2.96 0.53
N GLY A 7 16.03 -2.70 -0.74
CA GLY A 7 15.58 -3.72 -1.69
C GLY A 7 14.19 -4.28 -1.34
N LYS A 8 13.79 -5.30 -2.09
CA LYS A 8 12.49 -5.97 -2.01
C LYS A 8 12.71 -7.43 -1.68
N ILE A 9 11.91 -7.97 -0.76
CA ILE A 9 11.94 -9.38 -0.40
C ILE A 9 10.56 -9.98 -0.61
N ASN A 10 10.47 -11.00 -1.46
CA ASN A 10 9.31 -11.86 -1.56
C ASN A 10 9.52 -13.06 -0.64
N ALA A 11 8.81 -13.11 0.49
CA ALA A 11 8.93 -14.17 1.49
C ALA A 11 7.97 -15.33 1.19
N ALA A 12 8.47 -16.56 1.32
CA ALA A 12 7.72 -17.78 1.09
C ALA A 12 7.59 -18.58 2.39
N ALA A 13 6.36 -18.92 2.76
CA ALA A 13 6.05 -19.77 3.92
C ALA A 13 5.55 -21.17 3.53
N THR A 14 5.44 -21.44 2.23
CA THR A 14 4.92 -22.70 1.68
C THR A 14 5.77 -23.16 0.50
N GLY A 15 5.72 -24.46 0.20
CA GLY A 15 6.41 -25.01 -0.98
C GLY A 15 5.97 -24.35 -2.29
N ARG A 16 4.67 -24.03 -2.42
CA ARG A 16 4.15 -23.24 -3.55
C ARG A 16 4.82 -21.87 -3.64
N GLY A 17 4.97 -21.15 -2.53
CA GLY A 17 5.67 -19.87 -2.49
C GLY A 17 7.13 -19.97 -2.92
N MET A 18 7.83 -21.05 -2.53
CA MET A 18 9.20 -21.31 -2.97
C MET A 18 9.27 -21.51 -4.50
N THR A 19 8.34 -22.28 -5.07
CA THR A 19 8.24 -22.46 -6.53
C THR A 19 7.95 -21.15 -7.26
N LEU A 20 7.05 -20.31 -6.74
CA LEU A 20 6.74 -18.99 -7.32
C LEU A 20 7.97 -18.07 -7.31
N ASN A 21 8.71 -18.02 -6.21
CA ASN A 21 9.96 -17.29 -6.13
C ASN A 21 11.00 -17.82 -7.12
N ALA A 22 11.14 -19.14 -7.26
CA ALA A 22 12.05 -19.74 -8.23
C ALA A 22 11.69 -19.37 -9.69
N ASN A 23 10.40 -19.39 -10.02
CA ASN A 23 9.91 -18.95 -11.34
C ASN A 23 10.21 -17.47 -11.58
N TYR A 24 9.94 -16.62 -10.59
CA TYR A 24 10.17 -15.18 -10.70
C TYR A 24 11.67 -14.85 -10.81
N GLY A 25 12.55 -15.53 -10.06
CA GLY A 25 14.00 -15.40 -10.22
C GLY A 25 14.50 -15.76 -11.62
N ARG A 26 13.93 -16.81 -12.25
CA ARG A 26 14.23 -17.11 -13.66
C ARG A 26 13.81 -15.99 -14.60
N SER A 27 12.63 -15.39 -14.39
CA SER A 27 12.19 -14.24 -15.19
C SER A 27 13.11 -13.03 -15.01
N LEU A 28 13.53 -12.72 -13.77
CA LEU A 28 14.49 -11.64 -13.49
C LEU A 28 15.83 -11.88 -14.20
N LYS A 29 16.34 -13.12 -14.18
CA LYS A 29 17.55 -13.49 -14.91
C LYS A 29 17.45 -13.23 -16.41
N THR A 30 16.30 -13.55 -17.02
CA THR A 30 16.07 -13.35 -18.46
C THR A 30 16.12 -11.87 -18.86
N ILE A 31 15.71 -10.96 -17.98
CA ILE A 31 15.73 -9.51 -18.23
C ILE A 31 16.98 -8.81 -17.67
N GLY A 32 17.96 -9.56 -17.16
CA GLY A 32 19.23 -9.02 -16.64
C GLY A 32 19.11 -8.36 -15.26
N GLU A 33 18.04 -8.62 -14.52
CA GLU A 33 17.83 -8.05 -13.18
C GLU A 33 18.51 -8.88 -12.09
N GLU A 34 19.30 -8.21 -11.26
CA GLU A 34 19.97 -8.84 -10.11
C GLU A 34 18.94 -9.37 -9.10
N HIS A 35 19.22 -10.54 -8.54
CA HIS A 35 18.42 -11.12 -7.48
C HIS A 35 19.20 -12.16 -6.70
N ARG A 36 18.73 -12.47 -5.50
CA ARG A 36 19.34 -13.47 -4.63
C ARG A 36 18.26 -14.26 -3.89
N PHE A 37 18.38 -15.58 -3.89
CA PHE A 37 17.53 -16.41 -3.03
C PHE A 37 18.02 -16.34 -1.59
N LEU A 38 17.07 -16.32 -0.65
CA LEU A 38 17.30 -16.41 0.78
C LEU A 38 16.81 -17.76 1.27
N ASP A 39 17.63 -18.46 2.05
CA ASP A 39 17.17 -19.68 2.73
C ASP A 39 16.40 -19.37 4.03
N ALA A 40 15.94 -20.41 4.73
CA ALA A 40 15.20 -20.26 5.98
C ALA A 40 16.05 -19.65 7.11
N VAL A 41 17.37 -19.90 7.13
CA VAL A 41 18.28 -19.36 8.15
C VAL A 41 18.45 -17.86 7.94
N GLU A 42 18.73 -17.44 6.71
CA GLU A 42 18.84 -16.02 6.35
C GLU A 42 17.53 -15.26 6.58
N MET A 43 16.39 -15.89 6.28
CA MET A 43 15.07 -15.32 6.59
C MET A 43 14.85 -15.17 8.10
N ARG A 44 15.30 -16.13 8.91
CA ARG A 44 15.23 -16.05 10.37
C ARG A 44 16.16 -14.99 10.93
N GLU A 45 17.38 -14.85 10.42
CA GLU A 45 18.29 -13.77 10.83
C GLU A 45 17.72 -12.39 10.49
N LEU A 46 17.11 -12.27 9.31
CA LEU A 46 16.48 -11.04 8.87
C LEU A 46 15.29 -10.66 9.75
N THR A 47 14.38 -11.61 9.97
CA THR A 47 13.04 -11.34 10.51
C THR A 47 12.85 -11.72 11.97
N GLY A 48 13.73 -12.57 12.52
CA GLY A 48 13.54 -13.26 13.80
C GLY A 48 12.54 -14.42 13.75
N SER A 49 11.86 -14.65 12.63
CA SER A 49 10.79 -15.64 12.51
C SER A 49 11.25 -16.93 11.84
N SER A 50 10.83 -18.07 12.39
CA SER A 50 10.98 -19.39 11.75
C SER A 50 9.82 -19.74 10.81
N TYR A 51 8.91 -18.80 10.55
CA TYR A 51 7.71 -19.02 9.73
C TYR A 51 8.01 -19.19 8.23
N TYR A 52 9.15 -18.66 7.76
CA TYR A 52 9.48 -18.60 6.34
C TYR A 52 10.44 -19.71 5.94
N LEU A 53 10.13 -20.40 4.85
CA LEU A 53 10.97 -21.43 4.24
C LEU A 53 12.10 -20.84 3.39
N GLY A 54 11.95 -19.59 2.97
CA GLY A 54 12.93 -18.85 2.18
C GLY A 54 12.36 -17.56 1.60
N GLY A 55 13.13 -16.90 0.75
CA GLY A 55 12.75 -15.65 0.11
C GLY A 55 13.48 -15.39 -1.20
N LEU A 56 13.04 -14.36 -1.91
CA LEU A 56 13.73 -13.81 -3.08
C LEU A 56 13.97 -12.32 -2.83
N TYR A 57 15.25 -11.95 -2.73
CA TYR A 57 15.71 -10.59 -2.62
C TYR A 57 15.99 -10.00 -4.01
N THR A 58 15.49 -8.78 -4.24
CA THR A 58 15.80 -7.97 -5.42
C THR A 58 16.39 -6.64 -4.92
N PRO A 59 17.66 -6.30 -5.24
CA PRO A 59 18.25 -5.00 -4.92
C PRO A 59 17.62 -3.87 -5.77
N GLY A 60 18.04 -2.63 -5.55
CA GLY A 60 17.61 -1.48 -6.37
C GLY A 60 16.21 -0.93 -6.09
N THR A 61 15.38 -1.62 -5.31
CA THR A 61 14.06 -1.09 -4.89
C THR A 61 14.14 -0.35 -3.56
N VAL A 62 13.17 0.53 -3.34
CA VAL A 62 13.06 1.33 -2.10
C VAL A 62 11.81 0.96 -1.31
N MET A 63 11.93 0.93 0.02
CA MET A 63 10.80 1.08 0.92
C MET A 63 10.57 2.58 1.13
N ILE A 64 9.35 3.05 0.87
CA ILE A 64 8.98 4.46 1.01
C ILE A 64 8.00 4.65 2.18
N GLN A 65 8.15 5.76 2.91
CA GLN A 65 7.13 6.31 3.80
C GLN A 65 6.25 7.26 2.94
N PRO A 66 5.07 6.81 2.47
CA PRO A 66 4.28 7.58 1.50
C PRO A 66 3.67 8.88 2.05
N ALA A 67 3.28 8.92 3.32
CA ALA A 67 2.72 10.11 3.96
C ALA A 67 3.78 11.20 4.20
N ASP A 68 5.00 10.80 4.53
CA ASP A 68 6.14 11.73 4.66
C ASP A 68 6.58 12.24 3.29
N TYR A 69 6.63 11.33 2.29
CA TYR A 69 6.92 11.69 0.91
C TYR A 69 5.95 12.73 0.38
N ILE A 70 4.63 12.50 0.47
CA ILE A 70 3.64 13.40 -0.13
C ILE A 70 3.62 14.76 0.59
N ARG A 71 3.84 14.80 1.91
CA ARG A 71 3.95 16.06 2.67
C ARG A 71 5.19 16.84 2.28
N GLY A 72 6.34 16.18 2.19
CA GLY A 72 7.59 16.82 1.74
C GLY A 72 7.49 17.33 0.31
N PHE A 73 6.86 16.54 -0.57
CA PHE A 73 6.61 16.92 -1.95
C PHE A 73 5.70 18.15 -2.05
N ALA A 74 4.57 18.15 -1.34
CA ALA A 74 3.66 19.29 -1.29
C ALA A 74 4.33 20.55 -0.73
N ALA A 75 5.09 20.42 0.37
CA ALA A 75 5.83 21.53 0.96
C ALA A 75 6.86 22.14 -0.02
N GLY A 76 7.54 21.30 -0.81
CA GLY A 76 8.49 21.76 -1.83
C GLY A 76 7.85 22.47 -3.04
N LEU A 77 6.55 22.29 -3.25
CA LEU A 77 5.78 22.94 -4.30
C LEU A 77 4.97 24.14 -3.82
N ALA A 78 4.78 24.32 -2.51
CA ALA A 78 3.86 25.31 -1.96
C ALA A 78 4.15 26.77 -2.38
N SER A 79 5.39 27.10 -2.77
CA SER A 79 5.75 28.43 -3.29
C SER A 79 5.60 28.58 -4.81
N LYS A 80 5.29 27.49 -5.52
CA LYS A 80 5.24 27.42 -6.99
C LYS A 80 3.84 27.17 -7.53
N VAL A 81 2.93 26.68 -6.68
CA VAL A 81 1.55 26.38 -7.05
C VAL A 81 0.61 26.81 -5.94
N ASP A 82 -0.58 27.27 -6.31
CA ASP A 82 -1.65 27.47 -5.36
C ASP A 82 -2.18 26.10 -4.91
N MET A 83 -2.12 25.85 -3.60
CA MET A 83 -2.57 24.59 -3.01
C MET A 83 -3.76 24.82 -2.10
N PHE A 84 -4.89 24.21 -2.47
CA PHE A 84 -6.15 24.32 -1.72
C PHE A 84 -6.49 22.99 -1.05
N GLU A 85 -6.05 22.82 0.20
CA GLU A 85 -6.44 21.68 1.02
C GLU A 85 -7.84 21.87 1.63
N ARG A 86 -8.46 20.77 2.09
CA ARG A 86 -9.80 20.78 2.72
C ARG A 86 -10.88 21.49 1.88
N SER A 87 -10.70 21.51 0.56
CA SER A 87 -11.53 22.21 -0.42
C SER A 87 -12.12 21.21 -1.41
N PRO A 88 -13.07 20.34 -0.98
CA PRO A 88 -13.60 19.30 -1.84
C PRO A 88 -14.29 19.91 -3.06
N VAL A 89 -13.95 19.43 -4.25
CA VAL A 89 -14.68 19.74 -5.48
C VAL A 89 -15.93 18.87 -5.50
N LEU A 90 -17.10 19.52 -5.48
CA LEU A 90 -18.40 18.86 -5.42
C LEU A 90 -19.04 18.70 -6.81
N LYS A 91 -18.60 19.50 -7.77
CA LYS A 91 -19.12 19.51 -9.14
C LYS A 91 -18.05 20.01 -10.10
N LEU A 92 -17.98 19.42 -11.28
CA LEU A 92 -17.13 19.86 -12.38
C LEU A 92 -18.00 20.05 -13.62
N GLU A 93 -17.94 21.22 -14.25
CA GLU A 93 -18.73 21.53 -15.43
C GLU A 93 -17.87 22.16 -16.52
N ARG A 94 -18.25 21.90 -17.77
CA ARG A 94 -17.64 22.55 -18.92
C ARG A 94 -18.37 23.84 -19.27
N LEU A 95 -17.60 24.93 -19.37
CA LEU A 95 -18.03 26.26 -19.78
C LEU A 95 -17.27 26.67 -21.05
N GLY A 96 -17.87 26.37 -22.21
CA GLY A 96 -17.23 26.58 -23.52
C GLY A 96 -15.91 25.82 -23.64
N ARG A 97 -14.80 26.57 -23.74
CA ARG A 97 -13.43 26.03 -23.86
C ARG A 97 -12.71 25.84 -22.50
N THR A 98 -13.41 26.06 -21.39
CA THR A 98 -12.85 25.95 -20.03
C THR A 98 -13.69 25.03 -19.16
N TRP A 99 -13.08 24.55 -18.11
CA TRP A 99 -13.73 23.79 -17.05
C TRP A 99 -13.88 24.65 -15.80
N LYS A 100 -14.97 24.47 -15.06
CA LYS A 100 -15.25 25.12 -13.78
C LYS A 100 -15.46 24.06 -12.71
N ALA A 101 -14.61 24.09 -11.69
CA ALA A 101 -14.74 23.25 -10.51
C ALA A 101 -15.42 24.05 -9.39
N PHE A 102 -16.45 23.47 -8.79
CA PHE A 102 -17.22 24.08 -7.72
C PHE A 102 -16.87 23.42 -6.39
N SER A 103 -16.53 24.23 -5.39
CA SER A 103 -16.37 23.83 -4.01
C SER A 103 -17.38 24.58 -3.13
N ARG A 104 -17.42 24.25 -1.83
CA ARG A 104 -18.31 24.91 -0.87
C ARG A 104 -18.01 26.41 -0.72
N ASN A 105 -16.74 26.77 -0.84
CA ASN A 105 -16.25 28.12 -0.52
C ASN A 105 -15.88 28.94 -1.77
N GLY A 106 -16.18 28.44 -2.97
CA GLY A 106 -15.84 29.13 -4.20
C GLY A 106 -15.70 28.22 -5.41
N THR A 107 -15.17 28.78 -6.49
CA THR A 107 -15.01 28.08 -7.77
C THR A 107 -13.68 28.43 -8.40
N VAL A 108 -13.07 27.48 -9.10
CA VAL A 108 -11.88 27.71 -9.92
C VAL A 108 -12.17 27.33 -11.36
N THR A 109 -11.60 28.07 -12.32
CA THR A 109 -11.71 27.79 -13.75
C THR A 109 -10.34 27.49 -14.34
N ALA A 110 -10.28 26.55 -15.28
CA ALA A 110 -9.06 26.21 -15.99
C ALA A 110 -9.37 25.69 -17.41
N PRO A 111 -8.53 25.95 -18.42
CA PRO A 111 -8.69 25.35 -19.74
C PRO A 111 -8.33 23.85 -19.75
N LYS A 112 -7.52 23.41 -18.78
CA LYS A 112 -7.13 22.01 -18.59
C LYS A 112 -7.31 21.57 -17.14
N VAL A 113 -7.83 20.36 -16.94
CA VAL A 113 -8.06 19.75 -15.63
C VAL A 113 -7.52 18.33 -15.63
N ILE A 114 -6.81 17.94 -14.57
CA ILE A 114 -6.33 16.57 -14.37
C ILE A 114 -7.00 16.01 -13.10
N LEU A 115 -7.77 14.94 -13.25
CA LEU A 115 -8.50 14.29 -12.16
C LEU A 115 -7.64 13.27 -11.42
N GLY A 116 -6.86 13.75 -10.45
CA GLY A 116 -6.09 12.92 -9.51
C GLY A 116 -6.91 12.32 -8.35
N VAL A 117 -8.19 11.96 -8.58
CA VAL A 117 -9.16 11.63 -7.51
C VAL A 117 -9.36 10.12 -7.29
N ASN A 118 -8.57 9.28 -7.95
CA ASN A 118 -8.65 7.82 -7.86
C ASN A 118 -10.09 7.33 -8.12
N GLY A 119 -10.62 6.43 -7.30
CA GLY A 119 -11.96 5.89 -7.46
C GLY A 119 -13.11 6.90 -7.37
N HIS A 120 -12.89 8.12 -6.86
CA HIS A 120 -13.92 9.17 -6.83
C HIS A 120 -14.22 9.77 -8.20
N ILE A 121 -13.48 9.37 -9.24
CA ILE A 121 -13.75 9.81 -10.61
C ILE A 121 -15.16 9.42 -11.08
N ASP A 122 -15.74 8.36 -10.49
CA ASP A 122 -17.13 7.94 -10.72
C ASP A 122 -18.16 8.96 -10.20
N ASP A 123 -17.83 9.67 -9.12
CA ASP A 123 -18.68 10.74 -8.56
C ASP A 123 -18.84 11.90 -9.57
N PHE A 124 -17.89 12.04 -10.51
CA PHE A 124 -17.93 13.01 -11.61
C PHE A 124 -18.57 12.46 -12.89
N GLY A 125 -19.05 11.22 -12.88
CA GLY A 125 -19.76 10.60 -14.01
C GLY A 125 -18.89 9.81 -14.98
N TYR A 126 -17.59 9.67 -14.69
CA TYR A 126 -16.64 9.01 -15.57
C TYR A 126 -16.35 7.58 -15.11
N PHE A 127 -16.10 6.69 -16.05
CA PHE A 127 -15.77 5.28 -15.79
C PHE A 127 -16.80 4.49 -14.96
N ARG A 128 -18.07 4.94 -14.91
CA ARG A 128 -19.21 4.21 -14.34
C ARG A 128 -19.22 2.74 -14.75
N GLY A 129 -19.30 1.84 -13.77
CA GLY A 129 -19.33 0.39 -13.98
C GLY A 129 -18.01 -0.22 -14.51
N ARG A 130 -16.94 0.57 -14.64
CA ARG A 130 -15.60 0.11 -15.06
C ARG A 130 -14.59 0.09 -13.91
N LEU A 131 -14.99 0.60 -12.74
CA LEU A 131 -14.18 0.65 -11.53
C LEU A 131 -14.68 -0.37 -10.51
N MET A 132 -13.73 -1.02 -9.83
CA MET A 132 -13.96 -1.96 -8.75
C MET A 132 -13.28 -1.41 -7.49
N HIS A 133 -14.06 -1.17 -6.46
CA HIS A 133 -13.54 -0.73 -5.17
C HIS A 133 -13.38 -1.91 -4.23
N ILE A 134 -12.15 -2.14 -3.79
CA ILE A 134 -11.87 -3.13 -2.76
C ILE A 134 -11.35 -2.43 -1.50
N PHE A 135 -11.63 -3.02 -0.35
CA PHE A 135 -10.98 -2.64 0.90
C PHE A 135 -9.81 -3.55 1.16
N THR A 136 -8.69 -2.96 1.56
CA THR A 136 -7.52 -3.65 2.08
C THR A 136 -7.35 -3.31 3.55
N TYR A 137 -6.88 -4.26 4.34
CA TYR A 137 -6.87 -4.11 5.79
C TYR A 137 -5.47 -4.25 6.33
N ALA A 138 -5.14 -3.44 7.33
CA ALA A 138 -3.87 -3.55 8.04
C ALA A 138 -4.04 -3.32 9.54
N SER A 139 -3.16 -3.95 10.29
CA SER A 139 -2.98 -3.73 11.73
C SER A 139 -1.54 -3.38 12.02
N MET A 140 -1.34 -2.54 13.03
CA MET A 140 -0.04 -2.14 13.56
C MET A 140 -0.01 -2.39 15.06
N THR A 141 1.03 -3.09 15.51
CA THR A 141 1.24 -3.34 16.94
C THR A 141 1.49 -2.03 17.69
N ALA A 142 1.21 -2.01 19.00
CA ALA A 142 1.82 -1.07 19.93
C ALA A 142 3.36 -1.14 19.83
N PRO A 143 4.10 -0.08 20.25
CA PRO A 143 5.55 -0.14 20.30
C PRO A 143 6.00 -1.25 21.24
N PHE A 144 7.05 -1.94 20.85
CA PHE A 144 7.69 -2.95 21.69
C PHE A 144 9.21 -2.87 21.55
N THR A 145 9.92 -3.37 22.56
CA THR A 145 11.39 -3.48 22.58
C THR A 145 11.75 -4.95 22.65
N SER A 146 11.86 -5.60 21.49
CA SER A 146 12.26 -7.01 21.41
C SER A 146 13.29 -7.24 20.30
N LYS A 147 14.36 -7.95 20.66
CA LYS A 147 15.38 -8.42 19.72
C LYS A 147 14.95 -9.70 18.97
N SER A 148 13.86 -10.35 19.37
CA SER A 148 13.41 -11.61 18.73
C SER A 148 12.73 -11.42 17.37
N THR A 149 12.70 -10.19 16.85
CA THR A 149 12.10 -9.82 15.55
C THR A 149 13.16 -9.46 14.50
N GLY A 150 14.36 -10.03 14.65
CA GLY A 150 15.47 -9.90 13.71
C GLY A 150 15.97 -8.45 13.60
N LYS A 151 16.39 -8.06 12.39
CA LYS A 151 16.96 -6.73 12.10
C LYS A 151 15.98 -5.62 12.47
N ASP A 152 16.50 -4.40 12.67
CA ASP A 152 15.68 -3.26 13.10
C ASP A 152 14.62 -2.85 12.07
N ARG A 153 14.91 -3.05 10.78
CA ARG A 153 14.01 -2.68 9.69
C ARG A 153 14.04 -3.74 8.61
N TRP A 154 12.86 -4.17 8.19
CA TRP A 154 12.67 -5.08 7.07
C TRP A 154 11.22 -5.01 6.59
N ALA A 155 10.97 -5.35 5.33
CA ALA A 155 9.63 -5.52 4.79
C ALA A 155 9.58 -6.71 3.84
N LEU A 156 8.47 -7.43 3.90
CA LEU A 156 8.22 -8.65 3.16
C LEU A 156 6.95 -8.47 2.33
N LEU A 157 7.06 -8.79 1.05
CA LEU A 157 5.93 -9.10 0.20
C LEU A 157 5.71 -10.62 0.21
N PRO A 158 4.48 -11.10 0.02
CA PRO A 158 4.25 -12.52 -0.12
C PRO A 158 4.75 -13.02 -1.48
N ALA A 159 5.35 -14.21 -1.51
CA ALA A 159 5.64 -14.90 -2.76
C ALA A 159 4.35 -15.33 -3.51
N ASP A 160 3.28 -15.60 -2.77
CA ASP A 160 1.96 -15.88 -3.34
C ASP A 160 1.15 -14.57 -3.50
N PRO A 161 0.57 -14.30 -4.68
CA PRO A 161 -0.43 -13.25 -4.83
C PRO A 161 -1.49 -13.33 -3.72
N MET A 162 -1.92 -12.18 -3.20
CA MET A 162 -2.90 -12.07 -2.11
C MET A 162 -2.44 -12.58 -0.72
N GLY A 163 -1.17 -12.96 -0.54
CA GLY A 163 -0.62 -13.22 0.78
C GLY A 163 -0.46 -11.98 1.65
N ALA A 164 0.07 -12.15 2.86
CA ALA A 164 0.28 -11.05 3.80
C ALA A 164 1.57 -10.28 3.48
N THR A 165 1.50 -8.93 3.46
CA THR A 165 2.71 -8.11 3.57
C THR A 165 2.98 -7.83 5.04
N VAL A 166 4.22 -7.98 5.46
CA VAL A 166 4.64 -7.76 6.85
C VAL A 166 5.86 -6.87 6.84
N ARG A 167 5.91 -5.86 7.71
CA ARG A 167 7.11 -5.02 7.87
C ARG A 167 7.34 -4.67 9.32
N LYS A 168 8.61 -4.60 9.70
CA LYS A 168 9.06 -4.02 10.96
C LYS A 168 9.56 -2.61 10.71
N ILE A 169 9.01 -1.67 11.45
CA ILE A 169 9.47 -0.29 11.50
C ILE A 169 10.07 -0.04 12.88
N SER A 170 11.25 0.57 12.93
CA SER A 170 11.88 0.98 14.19
C SER A 170 12.18 2.46 14.17
N SER A 171 11.92 3.10 15.31
CA SER A 171 12.21 4.51 15.62
C SER A 171 12.48 4.63 17.11
N ASP A 172 13.49 5.42 17.47
CA ASP A 172 13.73 5.86 18.86
C ASP A 172 13.83 4.69 19.86
N GLY A 173 14.53 3.62 19.47
CA GLY A 173 14.76 2.44 20.31
C GLY A 173 13.56 1.48 20.44
N SER A 174 12.43 1.79 19.79
CA SER A 174 11.23 0.93 19.75
C SER A 174 10.94 0.41 18.35
N SER A 175 10.24 -0.72 18.28
CA SER A 175 9.77 -1.32 17.04
C SER A 175 8.25 -1.47 17.01
N ARG A 176 7.69 -1.45 15.81
CA ARG A 176 6.31 -1.86 15.52
C ARG A 176 6.31 -2.81 14.34
N ILE A 177 5.36 -3.75 14.34
CA ILE A 177 5.09 -4.58 13.17
C ILE A 177 3.78 -4.13 12.54
N VAL A 178 3.81 -3.93 11.23
CA VAL A 178 2.62 -3.70 10.40
C VAL A 178 2.36 -4.94 9.57
N ILE A 179 1.17 -5.50 9.69
CA ILE A 179 0.69 -6.61 8.88
C ILE A 179 -0.51 -6.16 8.04
N ARG A 180 -0.44 -6.39 6.74
CA ARG A 180 -1.56 -6.19 5.81
C ARG A 180 -1.94 -7.54 5.22
N THR A 181 -3.18 -7.95 5.40
CA THR A 181 -3.74 -9.14 4.77
C THR A 181 -5.24 -8.96 4.62
N ARG A 182 -5.84 -9.80 3.79
CA ARG A 182 -7.25 -9.76 3.38
C ARG A 182 -7.61 -8.54 2.56
N PHE A 183 -8.59 -8.77 1.71
CA PHE A 183 -9.31 -7.75 1.00
C PHE A 183 -10.76 -8.17 0.92
N THR A 184 -11.64 -7.19 0.83
CA THR A 184 -13.06 -7.45 0.65
C THR A 184 -13.55 -6.55 -0.47
N TYR A 185 -14.36 -7.12 -1.35
CA TYR A 185 -15.21 -6.33 -2.22
C TYR A 185 -16.45 -5.94 -1.40
N ASP A 186 -16.63 -4.65 -1.19
CA ASP A 186 -17.81 -4.12 -0.53
C ASP A 186 -18.40 -3.02 -1.40
N TRP A 187 -19.70 -3.11 -1.67
CA TRP A 187 -20.42 -2.10 -2.42
C TRP A 187 -20.63 -0.84 -1.56
N ALA A 188 -20.64 -1.00 -0.24
CA ALA A 188 -20.74 0.11 0.69
C ALA A 188 -19.43 0.91 0.73
N VAL A 189 -19.55 2.23 0.91
CA VAL A 189 -18.41 3.16 0.99
C VAL A 189 -17.63 3.00 2.31
N GLN A 190 -18.21 2.33 3.31
CA GLN A 190 -17.63 2.20 4.65
C GLN A 190 -17.61 0.73 5.09
N VAL A 191 -16.57 0.38 5.85
CA VAL A 191 -16.45 -0.93 6.49
C VAL A 191 -16.99 -0.83 7.93
N SER A 192 -17.85 -1.78 8.31
CA SER A 192 -18.38 -1.83 9.68
C SER A 192 -17.29 -2.19 10.71
N GLU A 193 -17.45 -1.68 11.94
CA GLU A 193 -16.55 -2.00 13.06
C GLU A 193 -16.48 -3.51 13.32
N LYS A 194 -17.60 -4.22 13.22
CA LYS A 194 -17.65 -5.68 13.35
C LYS A 194 -16.75 -6.38 12.33
N ARG A 195 -16.76 -5.93 11.07
CA ARG A 195 -15.89 -6.48 10.02
C ARG A 195 -14.43 -6.17 10.32
N LEU A 196 -14.14 -4.93 10.72
CA LEU A 196 -12.78 -4.51 11.07
C LEU A 196 -12.22 -5.36 12.23
N ALA A 197 -13.03 -5.61 13.27
CA ALA A 197 -12.66 -6.46 14.40
C ALA A 197 -12.40 -7.92 14.00
N GLY A 198 -13.23 -8.49 13.12
CA GLY A 198 -13.02 -9.84 12.57
C GLY A 198 -11.70 -9.96 11.80
N ILE A 199 -11.41 -8.98 10.93
CA ILE A 199 -10.15 -8.94 10.19
C ILE A 199 -8.96 -8.73 11.12
N ALA A 200 -9.09 -7.91 12.17
CA ALA A 200 -8.06 -7.74 13.19
C ALA A 200 -7.72 -9.06 13.89
N ALA A 201 -8.74 -9.88 14.24
CA ALA A 201 -8.53 -11.19 14.83
C ALA A 201 -7.77 -12.15 13.90
N GLU A 202 -8.08 -12.15 12.60
CA GLU A 202 -7.33 -12.93 11.61
C GLU A 202 -5.89 -12.42 11.44
N GLN A 203 -5.69 -11.10 11.46
CA GLN A 203 -4.36 -10.50 11.42
C GLN A 203 -3.55 -10.80 12.68
N ARG A 204 -4.19 -10.92 13.85
CA ARG A 204 -3.58 -11.33 15.11
C ARG A 204 -3.09 -12.77 15.02
N ALA A 205 -3.92 -13.70 14.56
CA ALA A 205 -3.51 -15.10 14.36
C ALA A 205 -2.33 -15.21 13.39
N SER A 206 -2.35 -14.41 12.31
CA SER A 206 -1.25 -14.34 11.33
C SER A 206 0.05 -13.75 11.93
N LEU A 207 -0.06 -12.79 12.85
CA LEU A 207 1.07 -12.22 13.58
C LEU A 207 1.64 -13.23 14.59
N ASP A 208 0.78 -13.91 15.36
CA ASP A 208 1.16 -14.93 16.35
C ASP A 208 1.91 -16.09 15.70
N ALA A 209 1.46 -16.54 14.53
CA ALA A 209 2.14 -17.60 13.79
C ALA A 209 3.58 -17.22 13.37
N ARG A 210 3.88 -15.93 13.23
CA ARG A 210 5.21 -15.43 12.84
C ARG A 210 6.07 -15.04 14.04
N PHE A 211 5.46 -14.45 15.06
CA PHE A 211 6.14 -13.86 16.21
C PHE A 211 5.42 -14.25 17.51
N PRO A 212 5.60 -15.49 17.99
CA PRO A 212 4.98 -15.95 19.23
C PRO A 212 5.32 -15.05 20.44
N ASP A 213 6.52 -14.48 20.48
CA ASP A 213 6.98 -13.57 21.54
C ASP A 213 6.22 -12.23 21.58
N LEU A 214 5.45 -11.91 20.54
CA LEU A 214 4.63 -10.69 20.48
C LEU A 214 3.14 -10.96 20.71
N LYS A 215 2.79 -12.12 21.29
CA LYS A 215 1.40 -12.49 21.57
C LYS A 215 0.70 -11.47 22.46
N ASP A 216 1.40 -10.97 23.47
CA ASP A 216 0.86 -10.01 24.45
C ASP A 216 0.98 -8.54 23.99
N VAL A 217 1.64 -8.28 22.85
CA VAL A 217 1.69 -6.93 22.28
C VAL A 217 0.40 -6.67 21.50
N PRO A 218 -0.46 -5.72 21.93
CA PRO A 218 -1.73 -5.47 21.27
C PRO A 218 -1.54 -4.78 19.92
N PHE A 219 -2.56 -4.81 19.07
CA PHE A 219 -2.66 -3.85 17.97
C PHE A 219 -3.10 -2.50 18.53
N GLU A 220 -2.32 -1.46 18.26
CA GLU A 220 -2.69 -0.08 18.60
C GLU A 220 -3.55 0.54 17.49
N TYR A 221 -3.31 0.13 16.25
CA TYR A 221 -4.07 0.61 15.10
C TYR A 221 -4.56 -0.55 14.24
N VAL A 222 -5.81 -0.45 13.82
CA VAL A 222 -6.44 -1.33 12.85
C VAL A 222 -7.21 -0.44 11.89
N TRP A 223 -7.02 -0.60 10.58
CA TRP A 223 -7.71 0.23 9.60
C TRP A 223 -8.00 -0.51 8.30
N ALA A 224 -8.99 0.03 7.58
CA ALA A 224 -9.30 -0.34 6.21
C ALA A 224 -8.95 0.82 5.28
N GLY A 225 -8.41 0.51 4.10
CA GLY A 225 -8.13 1.48 3.05
C GLY A 225 -8.78 1.05 1.74
N ARG A 226 -9.44 1.98 1.05
CA ARG A 226 -10.07 1.74 -0.25
C ARG A 226 -9.01 1.77 -1.34
N LEU A 227 -9.03 0.75 -2.19
CA LEU A 227 -8.24 0.66 -3.41
C LEU A 227 -9.19 0.56 -4.60
N CYS A 228 -8.94 1.35 -5.64
CA CYS A 228 -9.68 1.30 -6.88
C CYS A 228 -8.90 0.48 -7.91
N LEU A 229 -9.59 -0.46 -8.56
CA LEU A 229 -9.05 -1.32 -9.60
C LEU A 229 -9.93 -1.22 -10.84
N SER A 230 -9.36 -1.45 -12.01
CA SER A 230 -10.09 -1.71 -13.25
C SER A 230 -10.10 -3.20 -13.55
N ARG A 231 -11.11 -3.68 -14.28
CA ARG A 231 -11.21 -5.12 -14.63
C ARG A 231 -10.02 -5.62 -15.46
N ASN A 232 -9.43 -4.75 -16.26
CA ASN A 232 -8.29 -5.06 -17.12
C ASN A 232 -6.94 -4.67 -16.50
N HIS A 233 -6.91 -4.21 -15.25
CA HIS A 233 -5.70 -3.76 -14.53
C HIS A 233 -4.95 -2.57 -15.17
N VAL A 234 -5.57 -1.87 -16.12
CA VAL A 234 -4.99 -0.66 -16.75
C VAL A 234 -5.53 0.58 -16.03
N PRO A 235 -4.68 1.57 -15.69
CA PRO A 235 -5.16 2.83 -15.12
C PRO A 235 -6.03 3.59 -16.14
N ALA A 236 -7.04 4.30 -15.64
CA ALA A 236 -7.70 5.33 -16.42
C ALA A 236 -6.71 6.49 -16.58
N PHE A 237 -6.10 6.62 -17.76
CA PHE A 237 -5.07 7.62 -18.02
C PHE A 237 -5.26 8.26 -19.39
N GLY A 238 -5.20 9.60 -19.45
CA GLY A 238 -5.26 10.38 -20.69
C GLY A 238 -6.47 11.31 -20.75
N GLU A 239 -6.67 11.91 -21.93
CA GLU A 239 -7.77 12.85 -22.18
C GLU A 239 -9.09 12.10 -22.31
N ILE A 240 -10.04 12.38 -21.42
CA ILE A 240 -11.36 11.74 -21.37
C ILE A 240 -12.45 12.61 -22.02
N GLU A 241 -12.25 13.93 -22.00
CA GLU A 241 -13.00 14.93 -22.75
C GLU A 241 -12.04 16.07 -23.12
N GLU A 242 -12.38 16.91 -24.09
CA GLU A 242 -11.49 18.04 -24.47
C GLU A 242 -11.16 18.93 -23.25
N GLY A 243 -9.87 18.98 -22.90
CA GLY A 243 -9.33 19.70 -21.75
C GLY A 243 -9.47 18.98 -20.40
N LEU A 244 -10.01 17.77 -20.34
CA LEU A 244 -10.16 16.98 -19.10
C LEU A 244 -9.39 15.67 -19.20
N TYR A 245 -8.52 15.44 -18.22
CA TYR A 245 -7.62 14.28 -18.15
C TYR A 245 -7.87 13.48 -16.88
N SER A 246 -7.59 12.18 -16.95
CA SER A 246 -7.46 11.26 -15.79
C SER A 246 -6.06 10.66 -15.75
#